data_AF-A0A840BZ51-F1
#
_entry.id   AF-A0A840BZ51-F1
#
_cell.length_a   1.000
_cell.length_b   1.000
_cell.length_c   1.000
_cell.angle_alpha   90.00
_cell.angle_beta   90.00
_cell.angle_gamma   90.00
#
_symmetry.space_group_name_H-M   'P 1'
#
loop_
_entity.id
_entity.type
_entity.pdbx_description
1 polymer ?
#
loop_
_entity_poly.entity_id
_entity_poly.type
_entity_poly.pdbx_seq_one_letter_code
_entity_poly.pdbx_strand_id
1 'polypeptide(L)'
;MQKVFVIQAMGIRQAGLVARLDYRGGTRCKVRIQGARMPRLVDPALVFDDAEAAREAWRDARRHRQSLEKAGRHLTVTEAALDLARQLAS
;
A
#
# COMPACT_ATOMS: atom_id res chain seq x y z
N MET A 1 13.44 4.81 -14.42
CA MET A 1 12.50 4.92 -13.27
C MET A 1 11.73 3.61 -13.18
N GLN A 2 11.92 2.84 -12.10
CA GLN A 2 11.29 1.51 -11.94
C GLN A 2 9.76 1.65 -11.83
N LYS A 3 9.03 0.77 -12.51
CA LYS A 3 7.57 0.69 -12.43
C LYS A 3 7.17 -0.10 -11.20
N VAL A 4 6.21 0.42 -10.44
CA VAL A 4 5.64 -0.22 -9.24
C VAL A 4 4.12 -0.06 -9.23
N PHE A 5 3.48 -0.84 -8.37
CA PHE A 5 2.05 -0.84 -8.13
C PHE A 5 1.78 -0.48 -6.68
N VAL A 6 0.90 0.49 -6.46
CA VAL A 6 0.65 1.07 -5.14
C VAL A 6 -0.80 0.83 -4.74
N ILE A 7 -0.99 0.25 -3.55
CA ILE A 7 -2.32 0.11 -2.95
C ILE A 7 -2.81 1.49 -2.44
N GLN A 8 -4.01 1.88 -2.85
CA GLN A 8 -4.74 3.04 -2.37
C GLN A 8 -6.13 2.64 -1.89
N ALA A 9 -6.80 3.54 -1.16
CA ALA A 9 -8.15 3.32 -0.65
C ALA A 9 -9.15 2.87 -1.74
N MET A 10 -9.05 3.42 -2.96
CA MET A 10 -9.97 3.10 -4.06
C MET A 10 -9.50 1.95 -4.98
N GLY A 11 -8.30 1.42 -4.79
CA GLY A 11 -7.74 0.41 -5.70
C GLY A 11 -6.23 0.50 -5.85
N ILE A 12 -5.72 -0.13 -6.91
CA ILE A 12 -4.29 -0.17 -7.21
C ILE A 12 -3.98 0.84 -8.31
N ARG A 13 -2.88 1.58 -8.15
CA ARG A 13 -2.38 2.49 -9.18
C ARG A 13 -0.97 2.12 -9.60
N GLN A 14 -0.71 2.25 -10.90
CA GLN A 14 0.64 2.21 -11.42
C GLN A 14 1.37 3.51 -11.06
N ALA A 15 2.62 3.38 -10.63
CA ALA A 15 3.47 4.51 -10.28
C ALA A 15 4.92 4.25 -10.71
N GLY A 16 5.70 5.33 -10.80
CA GLY A 16 7.16 5.24 -10.89
C GLY A 16 7.79 5.34 -9.51
N LEU A 17 8.64 4.40 -9.14
CA LEU A 17 9.48 4.50 -7.95
C LEU A 17 10.59 5.51 -8.20
N VAL A 18 10.59 6.58 -7.41
CA VAL A 18 11.59 7.66 -7.47
C VAL A 18 12.78 7.31 -6.58
N ALA A 19 12.50 6.92 -5.33
CA ALA A 19 13.53 6.53 -4.36
C ALA A 19 12.91 5.72 -3.22
N ARG A 20 13.73 4.89 -2.55
CA ARG A 20 13.46 4.40 -1.19
C ARG A 20 14.29 5.25 -0.25
N LEU A 21 13.66 5.85 0.74
CA LEU A 21 14.25 6.82 1.64
C LEU A 21 14.14 6.30 3.07
N ASP A 22 15.26 6.30 3.79
CA ASP A 22 15.21 6.09 5.23
C ASP A 22 14.79 7.38 5.91
N TYR A 23 13.68 7.32 6.65
CA TYR A 23 13.08 8.45 7.33
C TYR A 23 13.08 8.18 8.84
N ARG A 24 13.00 9.23 9.66
CA ARG A 24 12.79 9.04 11.11
C ARG A 24 11.46 8.31 11.31
N GLY A 25 11.53 7.08 11.81
CA GLY A 25 10.37 6.19 11.97
C GLY A 25 10.20 5.11 10.90
N GLY A 26 11.18 4.93 10.00
CA GLY A 26 11.25 3.78 9.08
C GLY A 26 11.45 4.17 7.61
N THR A 27 11.65 3.16 6.76
CA THR A 27 11.82 3.33 5.33
C THR A 27 10.50 3.78 4.67
N ARG A 28 10.59 4.71 3.70
CA ARG A 28 9.47 5.21 2.89
C ARG A 28 9.79 5.11 1.41
N CYS A 29 8.79 4.77 0.61
CA CYS A 29 8.89 4.77 -0.85
C CYS A 29 8.38 6.11 -1.40
N LYS A 30 9.25 6.87 -2.07
CA LYS A 30 8.86 8.05 -2.84
C LYS A 30 8.40 7.59 -4.23
N VAL A 31 7.12 7.74 -4.53
CA VAL A 31 6.50 7.25 -5.77
C VAL A 31 5.78 8.38 -6.53
N ARG A 32 5.85 8.34 -7.85
CA ARG A 32 5.12 9.24 -8.76
C ARG A 32 3.94 8.47 -9.34
N ILE A 33 2.75 8.67 -8.77
CA ILE A 33 1.50 8.07 -9.26
C ILE A 33 1.06 8.78 -10.54
N GLN A 34 0.61 8.02 -11.54
CA GLN A 34 0.09 8.59 -12.78
C GLN A 34 -1.09 9.53 -12.49
N GLY A 35 -1.02 10.78 -12.97
CA GLY A 35 -2.02 11.83 -12.72
C GLY A 35 -1.78 12.67 -11.47
N ALA A 36 -0.84 12.30 -10.59
CA ALA A 36 -0.48 13.12 -9.43
C ALA A 36 0.50 14.25 -9.82
N ARG A 37 0.21 15.48 -9.38
CA ARG A 37 1.08 16.65 -9.62
C ARG A 37 2.47 16.52 -8.98
N MET A 38 2.54 15.89 -7.79
CA MET A 38 3.78 15.73 -7.03
C MET A 38 3.99 14.27 -6.61
N PRO A 39 5.25 13.80 -6.46
CA PRO A 39 5.55 12.52 -5.85
C PRO A 39 4.99 12.42 -4.43
N ARG A 40 4.56 11.22 -4.04
CA ARG A 40 4.02 10.91 -2.72
C ARG A 40 4.98 10.00 -1.97
N LEU A 41 5.06 10.17 -0.65
CA LEU A 41 5.70 9.21 0.23
C LEU A 41 4.65 8.18 0.63
N VAL A 42 4.99 6.91 0.45
CA VAL A 42 4.12 5.77 0.72
C VAL A 42 4.89 4.77 1.57
N ASP A 43 4.17 4.03 2.41
CA ASP A 43 4.72 2.92 3.15
C ASP A 43 5.22 1.80 2.20
N PRO A 44 6.42 1.23 2.41
CA PRO A 44 6.93 0.15 1.57
C PRO A 44 5.98 -1.06 1.49
N ALA A 45 5.23 -1.34 2.55
CA ALA A 45 4.26 -2.45 2.58
C ALA A 45 3.08 -2.27 1.60
N LEU A 46 2.89 -1.07 1.05
CA LEU A 46 1.85 -0.76 0.06
C LEU A 46 2.38 -0.70 -1.36
N VAL A 47 3.68 -0.98 -1.58
CA VAL A 47 4.37 -0.87 -2.86
C VAL A 47 4.84 -2.23 -3.32
N PHE A 48 4.42 -2.62 -4.52
CA PHE A 48 4.69 -3.92 -5.10
C PHE A 48 5.37 -3.74 -6.46
N ASP A 49 6.33 -4.60 -6.77
CA ASP A 49 6.99 -4.62 -8.08
C ASP A 49 6.15 -5.36 -9.13
N ASP A 50 5.23 -6.22 -8.68
CA ASP A 50 4.34 -7.02 -9.50
C ASP A 50 2.85 -6.63 -9.35
N ALA A 51 2.11 -6.67 -10.46
CA ALA A 51 0.71 -6.27 -10.50
C ALA A 51 -0.22 -7.31 -9.87
N GLU A 52 0.09 -8.59 -10.01
CA GLU A 52 -0.70 -9.69 -9.49
C GLU A 52 -0.58 -9.77 -7.97
N ALA A 53 0.64 -9.67 -7.44
CA ALA A 53 0.92 -9.54 -6.02
C ALA A 53 0.17 -8.35 -5.40
N ALA A 54 0.16 -7.19 -6.07
CA ALA A 54 -0.61 -6.03 -5.61
C ALA A 54 -2.12 -6.30 -5.56
N ARG A 55 -2.65 -7.03 -6.56
CA ARG A 55 -4.08 -7.42 -6.62
C ARG A 55 -4.45 -8.43 -5.56
N GLU A 56 -3.59 -9.39 -5.27
CA GLU A 56 -3.77 -10.35 -4.19
C GLU A 56 -3.78 -9.63 -2.84
N ALA A 57 -2.74 -8.85 -2.54
CA ALA A 57 -2.65 -8.07 -1.31
C ALA A 57 -3.85 -7.11 -1.12
N TRP A 58 -4.33 -6.47 -2.20
CA TRP A 58 -5.52 -5.62 -2.13
C TRP A 58 -6.81 -6.42 -1.86
N ARG A 59 -6.96 -7.61 -2.44
CA ARG A 59 -8.10 -8.50 -2.16
C ARG A 59 -8.09 -8.95 -0.70
N ASP A 60 -6.93 -9.32 -0.18
CA ASP A 60 -6.79 -9.73 1.22
C ASP A 60 -7.04 -8.57 2.18
N ALA A 61 -6.50 -7.38 1.88
CA ALA A 61 -6.80 -6.17 2.64
C ALA A 61 -8.30 -5.85 2.67
N ARG A 62 -9.02 -6.07 1.57
CA ARG A 62 -10.49 -5.89 1.53
C ARG A 62 -11.22 -6.93 2.38
N ARG A 63 -10.82 -8.20 2.32
CA ARG A 63 -11.40 -9.27 3.14
C ARG A 63 -11.15 -9.01 4.63
N HIS A 64 -9.93 -8.63 4.98
CA HIS A 64 -9.54 -8.28 6.34
C HIS A 64 -10.34 -7.08 6.85
N ARG A 65 -10.44 -6.02 6.04
CA ARG A 65 -11.28 -4.86 6.36
C ARG A 65 -12.73 -5.25 6.64
N GLN A 66 -13.32 -6.12 5.81
CA GLN A 66 -14.69 -6.61 6.02
C GLN A 66 -14.82 -7.44 7.30
N SER A 67 -13.81 -8.24 7.65
CA SER A 67 -13.79 -9.00 8.91
C SER A 67 -13.73 -8.06 10.12
N LEU A 68 -12.84 -7.07 10.07
CA LEU A 68 -12.71 -6.05 11.12
C LEU A 68 -13.97 -5.20 11.26
N GLU A 69 -14.61 -4.84 10.15
CA GLU A 69 -15.86 -4.09 10.13
C GLU A 69 -16.98 -4.86 10.84
N LYS A 70 -17.08 -6.18 10.63
CA LYS A 70 -18.00 -7.06 11.38
C LYS A 70 -17.69 -7.12 12.88
N ALA A 71 -16.42 -6.92 13.26
CA ALA A 71 -15.98 -6.84 14.65
C ALA A 71 -16.09 -5.40 15.23
N GLY A 72 -16.71 -4.46 14.52
CA GLY A 72 -16.91 -3.07 14.96
C GLY A 72 -15.71 -2.14 14.74
N ARG A 73 -14.67 -2.58 14.01
CA ARG A 73 -13.49 -1.78 13.69
C ARG A 73 -13.55 -1.29 12.24
N HIS A 74 -13.66 0.03 12.06
CA HIS A 74 -13.70 0.65 10.74
C HIS A 74 -12.31 1.10 10.31
N LEU A 75 -11.72 0.41 9.33
CA LEU A 75 -10.46 0.79 8.69
C LEU A 75 -10.68 1.09 7.21
N THR A 76 -9.84 1.95 6.65
CA THR A 76 -9.67 2.05 5.19
C THR A 76 -8.96 0.79 4.65
N VAL A 77 -9.07 0.53 3.34
CA VAL A 77 -8.36 -0.60 2.72
C VAL A 77 -6.85 -0.47 2.88
N THR A 78 -6.31 0.75 2.81
CA THR A 78 -4.89 1.02 3.05
C THR A 78 -4.47 0.72 4.49
N GLU A 79 -5.29 1.06 5.48
CA GLU A 79 -5.00 0.73 6.88
C GLU A 79 -5.10 -0.77 7.14
N ALA A 80 -6.09 -1.46 6.56
CA ALA A 80 -6.19 -2.92 6.65
C ALA A 80 -5.02 -3.63 5.96
N ALA A 81 -4.51 -3.10 4.84
CA ALA A 81 -3.32 -3.61 4.18
C ALA A 81 -2.06 -3.47 5.05
N LEU A 82 -1.90 -2.31 5.70
CA LEU A 82 -0.80 -2.08 6.66
C LEU A 82 -0.90 -2.98 7.89
N ASP A 83 -2.12 -3.19 8.40
CA ASP A 83 -2.37 -4.07 9.53
C ASP A 83 -1.99 -5.53 9.21
N LEU A 84 -2.41 -6.04 8.06
CA LEU A 84 -2.01 -7.37 7.57
C LEU A 84 -0.49 -7.48 7.41
N ALA A 85 0.15 -6.48 6.78
CA ALA A 85 1.59 -6.51 6.57
C ALA A 85 2.38 -6.56 7.89
N ARG A 86 1.89 -5.91 8.95
CA ARG A 86 2.50 -5.98 10.29
C ARG A 86 2.31 -7.35 10.94
N GLN A 87 1.14 -7.97 10.78
CA GLN A 87 0.88 -9.32 11.30
C GLN A 87 1.77 -10.37 10.64
N LEU A 88 2.09 -10.24 9.36
CA LEU A 88 2.99 -11.15 8.64
C LEU A 88 4.47 -10.95 8.97
N ALA A 89 4.84 -9.78 9.50
CA ALA A 89 6.21 -9.46 9.88
C ALA A 89 6.51 -9.75 11.38
N SER A 90 5.50 -10.17 12.14
CA SER A 90 5.59 -10.54 13.56
C SER A 90 5.71 -12.04 13.72
#